data_AF-A0A3B4ZWH6-F1
#
_entry.id   AF-A0A3B4ZWH6-F1
#
_cell.length_a   1.000
_cell.length_b   1.000
_cell.length_c   1.000
_cell.angle_alpha   90.00
_cell.angle_beta   90.00
_cell.angle_gamma   90.00
#
_symmetry.space_group_name_H-M   'P 1'
#
loop_
_entity.id
_entity.type
_entity.pdbx_description
1 polymer ?
#
loop_
_entity_poly.entity_id
_entity_poly.type
_entity_poly.pdbx_seq_one_letter_code
_entity_poly.pdbx_strand_id
1 'polypeptide(L)'
;MLLLLELVFTESSKIVDYIERLQVLREIVKKFPSVNYQVFKYIITHLNRVSQHSKTTLMTADNLSICFWPTLMRPDFENKDTLSTTKLNQAVVESFILQSDYFFHGGEVAESSSSEGTPPPHCHNMVEALLPLQLPPPLQPQQIQHALPPEPLI
;
A
#
# COMPACT_ATOMS: atom_id res chain seq x y z
N MET A 1 12.55 13.24 -11.87
CA MET A 1 11.59 12.18 -11.51
C MET A 1 10.18 12.70 -11.29
N LEU A 2 10.02 13.75 -10.50
CA LEU A 2 8.74 14.02 -9.83
C LEU A 2 7.73 14.87 -10.62
N LEU A 3 8.16 15.69 -11.59
CA LEU A 3 7.26 16.49 -12.43
C LEU A 3 6.61 15.70 -13.59
N LEU A 4 7.19 14.55 -13.97
CA LEU A 4 6.65 13.71 -15.05
C LEU A 4 5.55 12.75 -14.56
N LEU A 5 5.52 12.44 -13.26
CA LEU A 5 4.46 11.60 -12.69
C LEU A 5 3.14 12.38 -12.67
N GLU A 6 3.11 13.57 -12.09
CA GLU A 6 1.87 14.28 -11.80
C GLU A 6 1.01 14.51 -13.06
N LEU A 7 1.60 15.08 -14.11
CA LEU A 7 0.86 15.48 -15.33
C LEU A 7 0.41 14.28 -16.18
N VAL A 8 1.18 13.18 -16.18
CA VAL A 8 0.91 12.02 -17.04
C VAL A 8 -0.04 11.03 -16.37
N PHE A 9 0.00 10.92 -15.04
CA PHE A 9 -0.95 10.10 -14.29
C PHE A 9 -2.36 10.69 -14.29
N THR A 10 -2.51 12.01 -14.17
CA THR A 10 -3.82 12.67 -14.28
C THR A 10 -4.52 12.36 -15.61
N GLU A 11 -3.80 12.25 -16.73
CA GLU A 11 -4.42 11.91 -18.02
C GLU A 11 -4.87 10.46 -18.11
N SER A 12 -4.04 9.50 -17.66
CA SER A 12 -4.41 8.07 -17.65
C SER A 12 -5.62 7.77 -16.77
N SER A 13 -5.85 8.63 -15.81
CA SER A 13 -6.80 8.41 -14.75
C SER A 13 -8.25 8.80 -15.12
N LYS A 14 -8.41 9.49 -16.25
CA LYS A 14 -9.72 9.73 -16.89
C LYS A 14 -10.25 8.50 -17.64
N ILE A 15 -9.42 7.46 -17.81
CA ILE A 15 -9.79 6.23 -18.52
C ILE A 15 -10.65 5.36 -17.59
N VAL A 16 -11.88 5.13 -18.03
CA VAL A 16 -12.89 4.34 -17.28
C VAL A 16 -12.60 2.85 -17.38
N ASP A 17 -12.14 2.38 -18.55
CA ASP A 17 -11.80 0.97 -18.75
C ASP A 17 -10.51 0.61 -18.00
N TYR A 18 -10.61 -0.43 -17.18
CA TYR A 18 -9.50 -0.85 -16.32
C TYR A 18 -8.30 -1.37 -17.13
N ILE A 19 -8.55 -2.15 -18.18
CA ILE A 19 -7.49 -2.78 -18.98
C ILE A 19 -6.79 -1.74 -19.85
N GLU A 20 -7.56 -0.86 -20.50
CA GLU A 20 -7.03 0.28 -21.25
C GLU A 20 -6.17 1.17 -20.34
N ARG A 21 -6.65 1.45 -19.12
CA ARG A 21 -5.86 2.20 -18.13
C ARG A 21 -4.54 1.51 -17.83
N LEU A 22 -4.52 0.21 -17.56
CA LEU A 22 -3.27 -0.53 -17.32
C LEU A 22 -2.31 -0.48 -18.51
N GLN A 23 -2.82 -0.58 -19.74
CA GLN A 23 -2.00 -0.48 -20.95
C GLN A 23 -1.36 0.91 -21.07
N VAL A 24 -2.15 1.97 -20.89
CA VAL A 24 -1.65 3.36 -20.92
C VAL A 24 -0.62 3.57 -19.82
N LEU A 25 -0.90 3.12 -18.59
CA LEU A 25 0.05 3.18 -17.47
C LEU A 25 1.37 2.48 -17.78
N ARG A 26 1.33 1.34 -18.49
CA ARG A 26 2.53 0.58 -18.85
C ARG A 26 3.38 1.36 -19.85
N GLU A 27 2.76 1.99 -20.84
CA GLU A 27 3.46 2.85 -21.80
C GLU A 27 4.04 4.11 -21.15
N ILE A 28 3.38 4.64 -20.11
CA ILE A 28 3.89 5.76 -19.33
C ILE A 28 5.15 5.36 -18.56
N VAL A 29 5.11 4.24 -17.82
CA VAL A 29 6.24 3.77 -17.02
C VAL A 29 7.46 3.47 -17.90
N LYS A 30 7.27 2.96 -19.12
CA LYS A 30 8.37 2.76 -20.09
C LYS A 30 9.08 4.05 -20.50
N LYS A 31 8.41 5.21 -20.40
CA LYS A 31 8.98 6.52 -20.73
C LYS A 31 9.77 7.14 -19.57
N PHE A 32 9.81 6.49 -18.40
CA PHE A 32 10.56 7.01 -17.27
C PHE A 32 12.06 7.05 -17.58
N PRO A 33 12.78 8.08 -17.11
CA PRO A 33 14.24 8.04 -17.08
C PRO A 33 14.72 6.77 -16.37
N SER A 34 15.77 6.13 -16.89
CA SER A 34 16.25 4.81 -16.43
C SER A 34 16.38 4.70 -14.90
N VAL A 35 17.02 5.69 -14.26
CA VAL A 35 17.19 5.72 -12.79
C VAL A 35 15.84 5.70 -12.07
N ASN A 36 14.88 6.49 -12.54
CA ASN A 36 13.56 6.58 -11.92
C ASN A 36 12.76 5.30 -12.13
N TYR A 37 12.85 4.70 -13.31
CA TYR A 37 12.21 3.42 -13.61
C TYR A 37 12.70 2.34 -12.63
N GLN A 38 14.01 2.25 -12.38
CA GLN A 38 14.57 1.25 -11.47
C GLN A 38 14.11 1.47 -10.02
N VAL A 39 14.11 2.71 -9.55
CA VAL A 39 13.62 3.05 -8.20
C VAL A 39 12.14 2.74 -8.07
N PHE A 40 11.33 3.15 -9.05
CA PHE A 40 9.89 2.91 -9.05
C PHE A 40 9.58 1.41 -9.09
N LYS A 41 10.23 0.65 -9.98
CA LYS A 41 10.14 -0.81 -10.04
C LYS A 41 10.46 -1.45 -8.70
N TYR A 42 11.56 -1.03 -8.06
CA TYR A 42 11.97 -1.57 -6.77
C TYR A 42 10.92 -1.33 -5.69
N ILE A 43 10.43 -0.09 -5.57
CA ILE A 43 9.41 0.29 -4.59
C ILE A 43 8.12 -0.51 -4.82
N ILE A 44 7.57 -0.50 -6.04
CA ILE A 44 6.32 -1.20 -6.34
C ILE A 44 6.44 -2.71 -6.11
N THR A 45 7.56 -3.31 -6.52
CA THR A 45 7.80 -4.75 -6.29
C THR A 45 7.85 -5.07 -4.80
N HIS A 46 8.44 -4.19 -3.98
CA HIS A 46 8.45 -4.36 -2.53
C HIS A 46 7.04 -4.24 -1.92
N LEU A 47 6.29 -3.21 -2.29
CA LEU A 47 4.91 -3.02 -1.81
C LEU A 47 4.00 -4.20 -2.20
N ASN A 48 4.16 -4.74 -3.42
CA ASN A 48 3.43 -5.94 -3.84
C ASN A 48 3.72 -7.12 -2.89
N ARG A 49 4.99 -7.39 -2.56
CA ARG A 49 5.36 -8.45 -1.60
C ARG A 49 4.77 -8.22 -0.21
N VAL A 50 4.76 -6.98 0.28
CA VAL A 50 4.11 -6.65 1.56
C VAL A 50 2.61 -6.97 1.48
N SER A 51 1.95 -6.57 0.40
CA SER A 51 0.51 -6.83 0.21
C SER A 51 0.13 -8.31 0.18
N GLN A 52 1.01 -9.18 -0.32
CA GLN A 52 0.81 -10.64 -0.30
C GLN A 52 0.80 -11.22 1.13
N HIS A 53 1.41 -10.52 2.10
CA HIS A 53 1.42 -10.87 3.51
C HIS A 53 0.39 -10.06 4.32
N SER A 54 -0.63 -9.50 3.69
CA SER A 54 -1.65 -8.66 4.33
C SER A 54 -2.42 -9.37 5.46
N LYS A 55 -2.54 -10.70 5.44
CA LYS A 55 -3.19 -11.48 6.51
C LYS A 55 -2.49 -11.33 7.87
N THR A 56 -1.19 -11.05 7.89
CA THR A 56 -0.40 -10.86 9.12
C THR A 56 0.01 -9.41 9.32
N THR A 57 0.38 -8.71 8.25
CA THR A 57 0.83 -7.30 8.31
C THR A 57 -0.32 -6.30 8.36
N LEU A 58 -1.53 -6.72 8.01
CA LEU A 58 -2.73 -5.88 7.83
C LEU A 58 -2.57 -4.79 6.75
N MET A 59 -1.50 -4.86 5.95
CA MET A 59 -1.22 -3.92 4.88
C MET A 59 -1.69 -4.49 3.54
N THR A 60 -2.93 -4.20 3.17
CA THR A 60 -3.46 -4.48 1.82
C THR A 60 -2.83 -3.56 0.77
N ALA A 61 -2.99 -3.87 -0.51
CA ALA A 61 -2.56 -2.98 -1.59
C ALA A 61 -3.23 -1.59 -1.49
N ASP A 62 -4.49 -1.54 -1.08
CA ASP A 62 -5.23 -0.30 -0.80
C ASP A 62 -4.60 0.50 0.36
N ASN A 63 -4.33 -0.14 1.51
CA ASN A 63 -3.68 0.54 2.63
C ASN A 63 -2.29 1.07 2.27
N LEU A 64 -1.52 0.28 1.50
CA LEU A 64 -0.21 0.69 1.02
C LEU A 64 -0.30 1.83 0.02
N SER A 65 -1.30 1.81 -0.88
CA SER A 65 -1.49 2.89 -1.86
C SER A 65 -1.78 4.20 -1.14
N ILE A 66 -2.68 4.21 -0.14
CA ILE A 66 -3.01 5.37 0.72
C ILE A 66 -1.75 6.00 1.33
N CYS A 67 -0.86 5.17 1.89
CA CYS A 67 0.34 5.66 2.56
C CYS A 67 1.41 6.17 1.58
N PHE A 68 1.58 5.52 0.42
CA PHE A 68 2.71 5.77 -0.47
C PHE A 68 2.40 6.72 -1.62
N TRP A 69 1.14 6.90 -2.03
CA TRP A 69 0.80 7.78 -3.14
C TRP A 69 1.28 9.23 -2.93
N PRO A 70 1.21 9.85 -1.73
CA PRO A 70 1.69 11.23 -1.55
C PRO A 70 3.20 11.34 -1.73
N THR A 71 3.95 10.31 -1.30
CA THR A 71 5.42 10.27 -1.44
C THR A 71 5.83 10.07 -2.89
N LEU A 72 5.10 9.25 -3.65
CA LEU A 72 5.39 8.94 -5.05
C LEU A 72 4.99 10.06 -6.00
N MET A 73 3.87 10.73 -5.75
CA MET A 73 3.26 11.70 -6.67
C MET A 73 3.41 13.15 -6.24
N ARG A 74 3.63 13.42 -4.94
CA ARG A 74 3.75 14.77 -4.35
C ARG A 74 2.68 15.74 -4.88
N PRO A 75 1.40 15.48 -4.59
CA PRO A 75 0.32 16.33 -5.05
C PRO A 75 0.46 17.76 -4.51
N ASP A 76 -0.02 18.72 -5.28
CA ASP A 76 -0.37 20.04 -4.74
C ASP A 76 -1.70 19.96 -3.97
N PHE A 77 -1.61 20.07 -2.64
CA PHE A 77 -2.78 20.02 -1.75
C PHE A 77 -3.49 21.38 -1.60
N GLU A 78 -2.98 22.47 -2.19
CA GLU A 78 -3.59 23.80 -2.05
C GLU A 78 -4.83 23.99 -2.95
N ASN A 79 -5.10 23.06 -3.86
CA ASN A 79 -6.13 23.20 -4.89
C ASN A 79 -7.49 22.64 -4.42
N LYS A 80 -8.60 23.33 -4.71
CA LYS A 80 -9.96 22.93 -4.23
C LYS A 80 -10.50 21.61 -4.82
N ASP A 81 -9.94 21.12 -5.92
CA ASP A 81 -10.30 19.84 -6.56
C ASP A 81 -9.47 18.64 -6.04
N THR A 82 -8.86 18.80 -4.86
CA THR A 82 -7.93 17.83 -4.26
C THR A 82 -8.55 16.45 -4.03
N LEU A 83 -9.83 16.36 -3.60
CA LEU A 83 -10.40 15.07 -3.15
C LEU A 83 -10.63 14.05 -4.27
N SER A 84 -11.06 14.48 -5.46
CA SER A 84 -11.20 13.57 -6.62
C SER A 84 -9.83 13.14 -7.14
N THR A 85 -8.87 14.06 -7.12
CA THR A 85 -7.49 13.84 -7.56
C THR A 85 -6.75 12.88 -6.62
N THR A 86 -6.97 12.95 -5.30
CA THR A 86 -6.34 12.04 -4.33
C THR A 86 -6.82 10.60 -4.47
N LYS A 87 -8.13 10.36 -4.59
CA LYS A 87 -8.70 9.02 -4.80
C LYS A 87 -8.15 8.35 -6.06
N LEU A 88 -7.94 9.18 -7.07
CA LEU A 88 -7.49 8.73 -8.37
C LEU A 88 -6.01 8.36 -8.36
N ASN A 89 -5.19 9.19 -7.71
CA ASN A 89 -3.78 8.93 -7.45
C ASN A 89 -3.58 7.66 -6.61
N GLN A 90 -4.41 7.47 -5.58
CA GLN A 90 -4.45 6.24 -4.78
C GLN A 90 -4.73 5.02 -5.67
N ALA A 91 -5.80 5.03 -6.45
CA ALA A 91 -6.20 3.91 -7.31
C ALA A 91 -5.13 3.53 -8.36
N VAL A 92 -4.42 4.53 -8.88
CA VAL A 92 -3.29 4.31 -9.79
C VAL A 92 -2.14 3.58 -9.08
N VAL A 93 -1.74 4.04 -7.88
CA VAL A 93 -0.68 3.39 -7.11
C VAL A 93 -1.08 1.98 -6.71
N GLU A 94 -2.34 1.77 -6.30
CA GLU A 94 -2.88 0.44 -6.02
C GLU A 94 -2.78 -0.48 -7.25
N SER A 95 -3.12 0.02 -8.44
CA SER A 95 -3.02 -0.74 -9.69
C SER A 95 -1.58 -1.20 -9.95
N PHE A 96 -0.58 -0.34 -9.71
CA PHE A 96 0.83 -0.74 -9.82
C PHE A 96 1.22 -1.81 -8.81
N ILE A 97 0.76 -1.68 -7.56
CA ILE A 97 1.04 -2.65 -6.51
C ILE A 97 0.45 -4.01 -6.89
N LEU A 98 -0.84 -4.07 -7.28
CA LEU A 98 -1.51 -5.32 -7.63
C LEU A 98 -0.94 -5.96 -8.90
N GLN A 99 -0.65 -5.15 -9.92
CA GLN A 99 -0.23 -5.61 -11.25
C GLN A 99 1.30 -5.49 -11.46
N SER A 100 2.08 -5.59 -10.39
CA SER A 100 3.54 -5.41 -10.41
C SER A 100 4.22 -6.28 -11.48
N ASP A 101 3.80 -7.54 -11.62
CA ASP A 101 4.41 -8.46 -12.59
C ASP A 101 4.09 -8.11 -14.05
N TYR A 102 2.86 -7.64 -14.32
CA TYR A 102 2.47 -7.12 -15.62
C TYR A 102 3.33 -5.91 -16.03
N PHE A 103 3.58 -4.99 -15.09
CA PHE A 103 4.36 -3.78 -15.37
C PHE A 103 5.86 -4.04 -15.53
N PHE A 104 6.46 -4.94 -14.72
CA PHE A 104 7.92 -5.00 -14.56
C PHE A 104 8.58 -6.35 -14.86
N HIS A 105 7.81 -7.43 -14.97
CA HIS A 105 8.32 -8.80 -15.14
C HIS A 105 7.76 -9.53 -16.37
N GLY A 106 6.89 -8.87 -17.16
CA GLY A 106 6.33 -9.46 -18.38
C GLY A 106 5.17 -10.42 -18.13
N GLY A 107 4.53 -10.36 -16.96
CA GLY A 107 3.34 -11.14 -16.65
C GLY A 107 2.10 -10.68 -17.42
N GLU A 108 1.04 -11.48 -17.36
CA GLU A 108 -0.30 -11.09 -17.79
C GLU A 108 -1.00 -10.28 -16.70
N VAL A 109 -2.09 -9.59 -17.05
CA VAL A 109 -2.90 -8.88 -16.03
C VAL A 109 -3.48 -9.92 -15.09
N ALA A 110 -3.13 -9.84 -13.81
CA ALA A 110 -3.67 -10.72 -12.79
C ALA A 110 -5.16 -10.43 -12.64
N GLU A 111 -6.00 -11.44 -12.90
CA GLU A 111 -7.39 -11.38 -12.47
C GLU A 111 -7.40 -11.35 -10.95
N SER A 112 -8.08 -10.35 -10.38
CA SER A 112 -8.31 -10.25 -8.94
C SER A 112 -9.08 -11.50 -8.52
N SER A 113 -8.38 -12.52 -8.05
CA SER A 113 -8.98 -13.70 -7.45
C SER A 113 -9.66 -13.28 -6.14
N SER A 114 -10.90 -12.82 -6.21
CA SER A 114 -11.84 -13.00 -5.12
C SER A 114 -12.00 -14.49 -4.92
N SER A 115 -11.29 -15.04 -3.94
CA SER A 115 -11.45 -16.43 -3.51
C SER A 115 -12.84 -16.59 -2.88
N GLU A 116 -13.83 -16.98 -3.67
CA GLU A 116 -15.00 -17.72 -3.20
C GLU A 116 -14.92 -19.17 -3.70
N GLY A 117 -15.10 -20.12 -2.78
CA GLY A 117 -15.66 -21.43 -3.13
C GLY A 117 -14.81 -22.69 -2.90
N THR A 118 -14.47 -23.03 -1.65
CA THR A 118 -14.69 -24.40 -1.15
C THR A 118 -14.71 -24.42 0.40
N PRO A 119 -15.76 -24.92 1.07
CA PRO A 119 -15.72 -25.12 2.51
C PRO A 119 -14.81 -26.33 2.84
N PRO A 120 -13.92 -26.23 3.84
CA PRO A 120 -13.17 -27.39 4.34
C PRO A 120 -14.14 -28.40 4.99
N PRO A 121 -13.87 -29.72 4.88
CA PRO A 121 -14.65 -30.70 5.60
C PRO A 121 -14.46 -30.49 7.10
N HIS A 122 -15.59 -30.51 7.78
CA HIS A 122 -15.77 -30.31 9.20
C HIS A 122 -14.80 -31.17 10.04
N CYS A 123 -13.97 -30.53 10.88
CA CYS A 123 -13.35 -31.16 12.04
C CYS A 123 -13.63 -30.30 13.27
N HIS A 124 -14.67 -30.71 13.98
CA HIS A 124 -14.94 -30.60 15.43
C HIS A 124 -14.04 -29.67 16.28
N ASN A 125 -14.72 -28.71 16.95
CA ASN A 125 -14.36 -28.02 18.23
C ASN A 125 -12.93 -27.45 18.32
N MET A 126 -12.75 -26.12 18.38
CA MET A 126 -12.89 -25.32 19.61
C MET A 126 -13.25 -23.87 19.25
N VAL A 127 -14.23 -23.30 19.95
CA VAL A 127 -14.53 -21.87 19.91
C VAL A 127 -13.57 -21.19 20.87
N GLU A 128 -12.40 -20.76 20.40
CA GLU A 128 -11.57 -19.84 21.18
C GLU A 128 -12.08 -18.43 20.94
N ALA A 129 -12.82 -17.92 21.92
CA ALA A 129 -13.38 -16.58 21.90
C ALA A 129 -12.25 -15.56 21.70
N LEU A 130 -12.39 -14.72 20.66
CA LEU A 130 -11.59 -13.53 20.46
C LEU A 130 -11.79 -12.60 21.67
N LEU A 131 -10.92 -12.72 22.67
CA LEU A 131 -10.78 -11.69 23.68
C LEU A 131 -10.16 -10.45 23.02
N PRO A 132 -10.73 -9.24 23.20
CA PRO A 132 -10.07 -8.03 22.78
C PRO A 132 -8.68 -7.94 23.42
N LEU A 133 -7.65 -7.59 22.65
CA LEU A 133 -6.34 -7.25 23.20
C LEU A 133 -6.52 -6.07 24.16
N GLN A 134 -6.61 -6.36 25.45
CA GLN A 134 -6.66 -5.36 26.49
C GLN A 134 -5.23 -4.82 26.64
N LEU A 135 -4.94 -3.74 25.91
CA LEU A 135 -3.71 -2.98 26.12
C LEU A 135 -3.67 -2.55 27.59
N PRO A 136 -2.55 -2.77 28.31
CA PRO A 136 -2.41 -2.22 29.65
C PRO A 136 -2.60 -0.70 29.59
N PRO A 137 -3.28 -0.09 30.58
CA PRO A 137 -3.44 1.35 30.62
C PRO A 137 -2.07 2.04 30.57
N PRO A 138 -1.96 3.19 29.89
CA PRO A 138 -0.71 3.94 29.84
C PRO A 138 -0.24 4.22 31.27
N LEU A 139 1.02 3.90 31.55
CA LEU A 139 1.62 4.15 32.86
C LEU A 139 1.46 5.63 33.21
N GLN A 140 0.84 5.91 34.35
CA GLN A 140 0.69 7.26 34.85
C GLN A 140 2.09 7.84 35.14
N PRO A 141 2.34 9.15 34.89
CA PRO A 141 3.65 9.77 35.10
C PRO A 141 4.24 9.60 36.51
N GLN A 142 3.41 9.28 37.50
CA GLN A 142 3.83 9.11 38.89
C GLN A 142 4.60 7.81 39.19
N GLN A 143 4.55 6.78 38.33
CA GLN A 143 5.31 5.54 38.57
C GLN A 143 6.78 5.57 38.12
N ILE A 144 7.21 6.60 37.37
CA ILE A 144 8.59 6.69 36.89
C ILE A 144 9.58 7.03 38.02
N GLN A 145 9.14 7.70 39.09
CA GLN A 145 10.05 8.12 40.17
C GLN A 145 10.50 6.98 41.12
N HIS A 146 9.81 5.84 41.14
CA HIS A 146 10.12 4.74 42.07
C HIS A 146 10.98 3.61 41.46
N ALA A 147 11.35 3.72 40.18
CA ALA A 147 12.05 2.63 39.46
C ALA A 147 13.55 2.89 39.19
N LEU A 148 14.15 3.91 39.81
CA LEU A 148 15.60 4.08 39.77
C LEU A 148 16.23 3.29 40.92
N PRO A 149 17.00 2.22 40.66
CA PRO A 149 17.82 1.61 41.70
C PRO A 149 18.83 2.64 42.22
N PRO A 150 19.16 2.65 43.51
CA PRO A 150 20.13 3.59 44.05
C PRO A 150 21.48 3.39 43.35
N GLU A 151 22.05 4.48 42.84
CA GLU A 151 23.43 4.47 42.32
C GLU A 151 24.40 4.03 43.42
N PRO A 152 25.37 3.15 43.12
CA PRO A 152 26.40 2.80 44.09
C PRO A 152 27.25 4.03 44.40
N LEU A 153 27.34 4.38 45.68
CA LEU A 153 28.25 5.41 46.20
C LEU A 153 29.71 4.97 45.96
N ILE A 154 30.48 5.80 45.27
CA ILE A 154 31.95 5.86 45.37
C ILE A 154 32.30 6.97 46.34
#